data_AF-A0A099SZQ9-F1
#
_entry.id   AF-A0A099SZQ9-F1
#
_cell.length_a   1.000
_cell.length_b   1.000
_cell.length_c   1.000
_cell.angle_alpha   90.00
_cell.angle_beta   90.00
_cell.angle_gamma   90.00
#
_symmetry.space_group_name_H-M   'P 1'
#
loop_
_entity.id
_entity.type
_entity.pdbx_description
1 polymer ?
#
loop_
_entity_poly.entity_id
_entity_poly.type
_entity_poly.pdbx_seq_one_letter_code
_entity_poly.pdbx_strand_id
1 'polypeptide(L)'
;MKLIKSILYHRFLIIRTKSLSNDKLQIQLSKRGHSLDKALTENQNYDSYLFEVELLLNEFARRRIQSNEITRWAWYLIYEAKFHDEFVEDLISEKGCNKLDESASLFDTIKNRRSIRSWTEKDVAKDDLIDAIDIAKWVPCSCNRQLWKFLILENEDEKDFVKMFTKQTFYNKAPLIIVPLIKITEYSKDEKHYAYLDMGAIIQNLLLILHAKGLGTCWIGIKIQADMQNRYELFCSRFNVDNTYIPISIIPVGVPKRTPIVPARKDTNEIIFSR
;
A
#
# COMPACT_ATOMS: atom_id res chain seq x y z
N MET A 1 6.46 -12.81 34.09
CA MET A 1 5.16 -12.86 33.37
C MET A 1 5.27 -12.61 31.85
N LYS A 2 6.05 -11.62 31.36
CA LYS A 2 6.23 -11.36 29.91
C LYS A 2 6.91 -12.52 29.14
N LEU A 3 7.94 -13.14 29.71
CA LEU A 3 8.68 -14.24 29.08
C LEU A 3 7.81 -15.49 28.83
N ILE A 4 7.00 -15.89 29.81
CA ILE A 4 6.07 -17.04 29.70
C ILE A 4 5.01 -16.77 28.62
N LYS A 5 4.46 -15.54 28.57
CA LYS A 5 3.52 -15.14 27.50
C LYS A 5 4.18 -15.22 26.10
N SER A 6 5.44 -14.83 25.99
CA SER A 6 6.20 -14.95 24.73
C SER A 6 6.37 -16.42 24.31
N ILE A 7 6.80 -17.30 25.21
CA ILE A 7 7.00 -18.73 24.92
C ILE A 7 5.68 -19.40 24.48
N LEU A 8 4.58 -19.13 25.19
CA LEU A 8 3.26 -19.66 24.84
C LEU A 8 2.79 -19.15 23.48
N TYR A 9 3.06 -17.88 23.17
CA TYR A 9 2.74 -17.28 21.87
C TYR A 9 3.52 -17.95 20.72
N HIS A 10 4.83 -18.17 20.89
CA HIS A 10 5.66 -18.85 19.88
C HIS A 10 5.20 -20.29 19.66
N ARG A 11 4.92 -21.04 20.74
CA ARG A 11 4.36 -22.40 20.65
C ARG A 11 3.03 -22.41 19.91
N PHE A 12 2.13 -21.47 20.21
CA PHE A 12 0.86 -21.34 19.52
C PHE A 12 1.06 -21.07 18.01
N LEU A 13 1.95 -20.14 17.64
CA LEU A 13 2.27 -19.85 16.24
C LEU A 13 2.82 -21.07 15.50
N ILE A 14 3.70 -21.85 16.14
CA ILE A 14 4.24 -23.08 15.55
C ILE A 14 3.11 -24.08 15.27
N ILE A 15 2.25 -24.36 16.25
CA ILE A 15 1.13 -25.29 16.10
C ILE A 15 0.18 -24.81 14.99
N ARG A 16 -0.17 -23.52 15.02
CA ARG A 16 -1.03 -22.91 14.02
C ARG A 16 -0.44 -22.98 12.61
N THR A 17 0.86 -22.74 12.47
CA THR A 17 1.53 -22.77 11.15
C THR A 17 1.53 -24.18 10.57
N LYS A 18 1.79 -25.19 11.40
CA LYS A 18 1.73 -26.60 11.00
C LYS A 18 0.35 -27.06 10.55
N SER A 19 -0.73 -26.45 11.03
CA SER A 19 -2.11 -26.82 10.67
C SER A 19 -2.66 -26.11 9.42
N LEU A 20 -1.92 -25.16 8.83
CA LEU A 20 -2.37 -24.48 7.61
C LEU A 20 -2.32 -25.42 6.40
N SER A 21 -3.27 -25.29 5.46
CA SER A 21 -3.12 -25.83 4.10
C SER A 21 -2.01 -25.08 3.36
N ASN A 22 -1.50 -25.64 2.25
CA ASN A 22 -0.43 -25.00 1.47
C ASN A 22 -0.85 -23.61 0.97
N ASP A 23 -2.08 -23.45 0.48
CA ASP A 23 -2.61 -22.15 0.04
C ASP A 23 -2.65 -21.13 1.18
N LYS A 24 -3.12 -21.56 2.37
CA LYS A 24 -3.16 -20.70 3.54
C LYS A 24 -1.75 -20.33 4.02
N LEU A 25 -0.80 -21.26 3.92
CA LEU A 25 0.61 -21.02 4.25
C LEU A 25 1.21 -19.94 3.33
N GLN A 26 0.96 -20.03 2.02
CA GLN A 26 1.37 -19.02 1.03
C GLN A 26 0.75 -17.65 1.28
N ILE A 27 -0.56 -17.61 1.59
CA ILE A 27 -1.25 -16.36 1.94
C ILE A 27 -0.66 -15.74 3.21
N GLN A 28 -0.38 -16.54 4.24
CA GLN A 28 0.24 -16.02 5.47
C GLN A 28 1.67 -15.54 5.21
N LEU A 29 2.47 -16.26 4.42
CA LEU A 29 3.83 -15.85 4.07
C LEU A 29 3.83 -14.51 3.33
N SER A 30 2.95 -14.34 2.34
CA SER A 30 2.80 -13.06 1.63
C SER A 30 2.40 -11.92 2.58
N LYS A 31 1.44 -12.18 3.47
CA LYS A 31 0.96 -11.18 4.44
C LYS A 31 2.04 -10.79 5.45
N ARG A 32 2.78 -11.75 5.98
CA ARG A 32 3.82 -11.51 7.00
C ARG A 32 5.10 -10.97 6.40
N GLY A 33 5.48 -11.40 5.20
CA GLY A 33 6.51 -10.75 4.39
C GLY A 33 6.18 -9.28 4.18
N HIS A 34 4.92 -8.94 3.87
CA HIS A 34 4.53 -7.53 3.70
C HIS A 34 4.64 -6.73 5.00
N SER A 35 4.29 -7.34 6.15
CA SER A 35 4.49 -6.72 7.46
C SER A 35 5.97 -6.50 7.77
N LEU A 36 6.84 -7.45 7.44
CA LEU A 36 8.29 -7.35 7.63
C LEU A 36 8.89 -6.26 6.74
N ASP A 37 8.62 -6.29 5.43
CA ASP A 37 9.03 -5.26 4.46
C ASP A 37 8.62 -3.87 4.96
N LYS A 38 7.35 -3.72 5.35
CA LYS A 38 6.84 -2.47 5.90
C LYS A 38 7.56 -2.02 7.17
N ALA A 39 7.96 -2.94 8.06
CA ALA A 39 8.69 -2.59 9.27
C ALA A 39 10.13 -2.17 9.00
N LEU A 40 10.81 -2.80 8.03
CA LEU A 40 12.18 -2.48 7.57
C LEU A 40 12.25 -1.08 6.93
N THR A 41 11.49 -0.89 5.85
CA THR A 41 10.44 0.12 5.84
C THR A 41 10.52 1.30 6.83
N GLU A 42 9.67 1.24 7.83
CA GLU A 42 9.38 2.39 8.68
C GLU A 42 10.39 2.56 9.84
N ASN A 43 11.54 1.85 9.82
CA ASN A 43 12.48 1.70 10.94
C ASN A 43 11.74 1.35 12.25
N GLN A 44 10.79 0.42 12.16
CA GLN A 44 10.04 -0.10 13.31
C GLN A 44 10.65 -1.40 13.82
N ASN A 45 10.37 -1.76 15.07
CA ASN A 45 10.74 -3.09 15.56
C ASN A 45 10.09 -4.17 14.66
N TYR A 46 10.94 -5.02 14.08
CA TYR A 46 10.54 -6.05 13.13
C TYR A 46 10.74 -7.48 13.63
N ASP A 47 11.23 -7.68 14.86
CA ASP A 47 11.66 -8.99 15.39
C ASP A 47 10.54 -10.04 15.31
N SER A 48 9.32 -9.65 15.69
CA SER A 48 8.15 -10.52 15.61
C SER A 48 7.80 -10.90 14.18
N TYR A 49 7.93 -9.97 13.23
CA TYR A 49 7.62 -10.24 11.83
C TYR A 49 8.69 -11.12 11.18
N LEU A 50 9.96 -10.87 11.51
CA LEU A 50 11.08 -11.70 11.08
C LEU A 50 10.88 -13.14 11.54
N PHE A 51 10.60 -13.36 12.82
CA PHE A 51 10.32 -14.68 13.36
C PHE A 51 9.13 -15.37 12.67
N GLU A 52 8.02 -14.65 12.45
CA GLU A 52 6.85 -15.21 11.75
C GLU A 52 7.18 -15.62 10.30
N VAL A 53 7.97 -14.82 9.58
CA VAL A 53 8.39 -15.13 8.20
C VAL A 53 9.32 -16.34 8.16
N GLU A 54 10.30 -16.42 9.06
CA GLU A 54 11.19 -17.58 9.20
C GLU A 54 10.41 -18.85 9.51
N LEU A 55 9.47 -18.79 10.45
CA LEU A 55 8.62 -19.92 10.83
C LEU A 55 7.83 -20.45 9.63
N LEU A 56 7.26 -19.55 8.82
CA LEU A 56 6.52 -19.91 7.62
C LEU A 56 7.43 -20.55 6.56
N LEU A 57 8.61 -19.98 6.29
CA LEU A 57 9.58 -20.53 5.34
C LEU A 57 10.12 -21.90 5.77
N ASN A 58 10.36 -22.09 7.08
CA ASN A 58 10.74 -23.39 7.63
C ASN A 58 9.65 -24.45 7.40
N GLU A 59 8.38 -24.07 7.49
CA GLU A 59 7.27 -24.98 7.19
C GLU A 59 7.17 -25.29 5.70
N PHE A 60 7.45 -24.33 4.81
CA PHE A 60 7.61 -24.58 3.37
C PHE A 60 8.69 -25.62 3.09
N ALA A 61 9.87 -25.46 3.69
CA ALA A 61 10.99 -26.38 3.54
C ALA A 61 10.65 -27.78 4.11
N ARG A 62 10.04 -27.84 5.30
CA ARG A 62 9.61 -29.09 5.94
C ARG A 62 8.65 -29.89 5.08
N ARG A 63 7.75 -29.21 4.37
CA ARG A 63 6.76 -29.82 3.46
C ARG A 63 7.29 -30.07 2.05
N ARG A 64 8.53 -29.65 1.75
CA ARG A 64 9.13 -29.70 0.41
C ARG A 64 8.26 -29.01 -0.65
N ILE A 65 7.60 -27.91 -0.27
CA ILE A 65 6.83 -27.10 -1.21
C ILE A 65 7.84 -26.40 -2.14
N GLN A 66 7.59 -26.46 -3.44
CA GLN A 66 8.45 -25.84 -4.44
C GLN A 66 8.59 -24.33 -4.19
N SER A 67 9.82 -23.83 -4.27
CA SER A 67 10.10 -22.40 -4.13
C SER A 67 9.49 -21.62 -5.29
N ASN A 68 8.82 -20.51 -4.98
CA ASN A 68 8.21 -19.59 -5.93
C ASN A 68 8.65 -18.15 -5.64
N GLU A 69 8.07 -17.17 -6.31
CA GLU A 69 8.42 -15.76 -6.11
C GLU A 69 8.20 -15.30 -4.66
N ILE A 70 7.12 -15.77 -4.01
CA ILE A 70 6.78 -15.39 -2.63
C ILE A 70 7.84 -15.89 -1.65
N THR A 71 8.29 -17.13 -1.80
CA THR A 71 9.35 -17.67 -0.94
C THR A 71 10.69 -16.99 -1.21
N ARG A 72 11.04 -16.70 -2.47
CA ARG A 72 12.28 -15.96 -2.81
C ARG A 72 12.28 -14.55 -2.21
N TRP A 73 11.18 -13.82 -2.35
CA TRP A 73 11.01 -12.50 -1.76
C TRP A 73 11.12 -12.54 -0.23
N ALA A 74 10.47 -13.51 0.42
CA ALA A 74 10.55 -13.66 1.86
C ALA A 74 11.98 -13.98 2.36
N TRP A 75 12.74 -14.80 1.62
CA TRP A 75 14.15 -15.05 1.91
C TRP A 75 14.99 -13.79 1.81
N TYR A 76 14.77 -12.98 0.77
CA TYR A 76 15.43 -11.69 0.63
C TYR A 76 15.12 -10.76 1.82
N LEU A 77 13.85 -10.69 2.27
CA LEU A 77 13.51 -9.87 3.44
C LEU A 77 14.21 -10.33 4.73
N ILE A 78 14.42 -11.64 4.91
CA ILE A 78 15.23 -12.16 6.01
C ILE A 78 16.68 -11.73 5.86
N TYR A 79 17.22 -11.80 4.64
CA TYR A 79 18.59 -11.37 4.37
C TYR A 79 18.78 -9.89 4.73
N GLU A 80 17.92 -9.01 4.21
CA GLU A 80 17.92 -7.58 4.56
C GLU A 80 17.81 -7.37 6.07
N ALA A 81 16.88 -8.04 6.74
CA ALA A 81 16.66 -7.85 8.18
C ALA A 81 17.86 -8.27 9.05
N LYS A 82 18.71 -9.18 8.56
CA LYS A 82 19.83 -9.76 9.32
C LYS A 82 21.20 -9.19 8.94
N PHE A 83 21.36 -8.74 7.70
CA PHE A 83 22.66 -8.40 7.12
C PHE A 83 22.72 -6.96 6.60
N HIS A 84 21.78 -6.09 7.02
CA HIS A 84 21.66 -4.70 6.52
C HIS A 84 22.91 -3.83 6.69
N ASP A 85 23.91 -4.24 7.48
CA ASP A 85 25.16 -3.49 7.69
C ASP A 85 26.30 -3.84 6.72
N GLU A 86 26.11 -4.76 5.77
CA GLU A 86 27.07 -4.98 4.68
C GLU A 86 26.32 -5.06 3.33
N PHE A 87 26.65 -4.14 2.41
CA PHE A 87 26.57 -4.34 0.96
C PHE A 87 25.27 -4.02 0.17
N VAL A 88 24.35 -3.14 0.63
CA VAL A 88 23.07 -2.90 -0.11
C VAL A 88 22.85 -1.47 -0.63
N GLU A 89 23.50 -0.43 -0.07
CA GLU A 89 23.24 0.96 -0.51
C GLU A 89 23.61 1.22 -1.98
N ASP A 90 24.66 0.58 -2.50
CA ASP A 90 25.13 0.79 -3.88
C ASP A 90 24.19 0.20 -4.95
N LEU A 91 23.52 -0.92 -4.68
CA LEU A 91 22.63 -1.57 -5.66
C LEU A 91 21.23 -0.93 -5.75
N ILE A 92 20.79 -0.25 -4.69
CA ILE A 92 19.47 0.41 -4.65
C ILE A 92 19.54 1.81 -5.28
N SER A 93 20.69 2.48 -5.22
CA SER A 93 20.86 3.85 -5.73
C SER A 93 20.74 3.95 -7.26
N GLU A 94 21.19 2.94 -8.01
CA GLU A 94 21.15 2.96 -9.49
C GLU A 94 19.75 2.69 -10.09
N LYS A 95 18.83 2.08 -9.32
CA LYS A 95 17.42 1.86 -9.73
C LYS A 95 16.44 2.67 -8.89
N GLY A 96 16.88 3.83 -8.43
CA GLY A 96 16.03 4.82 -7.78
C GLY A 96 14.82 5.17 -8.65
N CYS A 97 13.73 5.62 -8.01
CA CYS A 97 12.54 6.18 -8.66
C CYS A 97 12.88 7.54 -9.30
N ASN A 98 13.80 7.54 -10.25
CA ASN A 98 14.01 8.66 -11.15
C ASN A 98 12.75 8.80 -12.01
N LYS A 99 12.45 10.03 -12.44
CA LYS A 99 11.42 10.27 -13.46
C LYS A 99 11.65 9.25 -14.57
N LEU A 100 10.63 8.44 -14.86
CA LEU A 100 10.78 7.42 -15.89
C LEU A 100 11.09 8.17 -17.19
N ASP A 101 12.01 7.62 -17.98
CA ASP A 101 12.25 8.08 -19.34
C ASP A 101 10.90 8.16 -20.08
N GLU A 102 10.70 9.16 -20.94
CA GLU A 102 9.51 9.23 -21.77
C GLU A 102 9.36 7.98 -22.66
N SER A 103 10.46 7.25 -22.89
CA SER A 103 10.47 5.95 -23.56
C SER A 103 10.14 4.75 -22.66
N ALA A 104 9.95 4.94 -21.35
CA ALA A 104 9.64 3.84 -20.43
C ALA A 104 8.27 3.23 -20.78
N SER A 105 8.25 1.92 -20.96
CA SER A 105 7.01 1.27 -21.39
C SER A 105 5.94 1.33 -20.30
N LEU A 106 4.67 1.37 -20.72
CA LEU A 106 3.52 1.21 -19.82
C LEU A 106 3.66 -0.06 -18.94
N PHE A 107 4.16 -1.15 -19.53
CA PHE A 107 4.36 -2.41 -18.82
C PHE A 107 5.39 -2.28 -17.69
N ASP A 108 6.48 -1.55 -17.93
CA ASP A 108 7.51 -1.32 -16.91
C ASP A 108 6.98 -0.44 -15.79
N THR A 109 6.22 0.62 -16.13
CA THR A 109 5.56 1.48 -15.13
C THR A 109 4.64 0.66 -14.21
N ILE A 110 3.82 -0.23 -14.79
CA ILE A 110 2.92 -1.10 -14.03
C ILE A 110 3.70 -2.07 -13.14
N LYS A 111 4.74 -2.72 -13.68
CA LYS A 111 5.54 -3.72 -12.96
C LYS A 111 6.43 -3.10 -11.89
N ASN A 112 6.90 -1.87 -12.06
CA ASN A 112 7.87 -1.23 -11.18
C ASN A 112 7.27 -0.33 -10.10
N ARG A 113 6.00 0.05 -10.20
CA ARG A 113 5.33 0.85 -9.15
C ARG A 113 5.39 0.17 -7.78
N ARG A 114 5.83 0.88 -6.74
CA ARG A 114 5.89 0.41 -5.34
C ARG A 114 5.08 1.29 -4.41
N SER A 115 4.73 0.74 -3.24
CA SER A 115 4.16 1.54 -2.15
C SER A 115 5.28 2.23 -1.38
N ILE A 116 5.43 3.53 -1.61
CA ILE A 116 6.45 4.36 -0.96
C ILE A 116 5.92 4.87 0.39
N ARG A 117 6.72 4.70 1.44
CA ARG A 117 6.35 5.06 2.83
C ARG A 117 7.38 5.97 3.50
N SER A 118 8.35 6.44 2.73
CA SER A 118 9.41 7.34 3.16
C SER A 118 9.80 8.22 1.98
N TRP A 119 9.84 9.52 2.23
CA TRP A 119 10.06 10.55 1.22
C TRP A 119 11.24 11.43 1.64
N THR A 120 11.86 12.06 0.64
CA THR A 120 12.85 13.11 0.89
C THR A 120 12.16 14.41 1.28
N GLU A 121 12.92 15.41 1.71
CA GLU A 121 12.42 16.76 2.01
C GLU A 121 12.18 17.61 0.74
N LYS A 122 12.41 17.06 -0.46
CA LYS A 122 12.12 17.77 -1.71
C LYS A 122 10.62 18.05 -1.85
N ASP A 123 10.33 19.30 -2.17
CA ASP A 123 8.97 19.75 -2.48
C ASP A 123 8.43 19.07 -3.74
N VAL A 124 7.10 18.97 -3.79
CA VAL A 124 6.36 18.47 -4.95
C VAL A 124 5.43 19.58 -5.41
N ALA A 125 5.46 19.91 -6.69
CA ALA A 125 4.57 20.92 -7.24
C ALA A 125 3.12 20.41 -7.23
N LYS A 126 2.19 21.22 -6.72
CA LYS A 126 0.76 20.90 -6.76
C LYS A 126 0.26 20.68 -8.19
N ASP A 127 0.81 21.42 -9.15
CA ASP A 127 0.45 21.30 -10.57
C ASP A 127 0.76 19.90 -11.13
N ASP A 128 1.79 19.21 -10.63
CA ASP A 128 2.07 17.83 -11.03
C ASP A 128 0.96 16.87 -10.60
N LEU A 129 0.33 17.13 -9.45
CA LEU A 129 -0.80 16.33 -8.97
C LEU A 129 -2.07 16.66 -9.75
N ILE A 130 -2.29 17.93 -10.10
CA ILE A 130 -3.44 18.37 -10.90
C ILE A 130 -3.37 17.74 -12.29
N ASP A 131 -2.22 17.84 -12.96
CA ASP A 131 -1.96 17.19 -14.25
C ASP A 131 -2.14 15.66 -14.16
N ALA A 132 -1.62 15.04 -13.10
CA ALA A 132 -1.79 13.60 -12.91
C ALA A 132 -3.26 13.20 -12.72
N ILE A 133 -4.05 14.00 -12.00
CA ILE A 133 -5.50 13.78 -11.84
C ILE A 133 -6.23 13.99 -13.17
N ASP A 134 -5.83 14.99 -13.97
CA ASP A 134 -6.42 15.27 -15.28
C ASP A 134 -6.28 14.09 -16.24
N ILE A 135 -5.11 13.44 -16.24
CA ILE A 135 -4.88 12.23 -17.02
C ILE A 135 -5.58 11.02 -16.38
N ALA A 136 -5.57 10.90 -15.05
CA ALA A 136 -6.18 9.77 -14.36
C ALA A 136 -7.70 9.66 -14.60
N LYS A 137 -8.39 10.78 -14.84
CA LYS A 137 -9.85 10.82 -15.05
C LYS A 137 -10.32 10.07 -16.30
N TRP A 138 -9.42 9.70 -17.22
CA TRP A 138 -9.71 8.92 -18.44
C TRP A 138 -9.99 7.43 -18.19
N VAL A 139 -10.35 7.05 -16.97
CA VAL A 139 -10.84 5.69 -16.65
C VAL A 139 -12.29 5.49 -17.10
N PRO A 140 -12.70 4.26 -17.41
CA PRO A 140 -14.13 3.95 -17.51
C PRO A 140 -14.80 4.16 -16.14
N CYS A 141 -16.05 4.60 -16.13
CA CYS A 141 -16.83 4.72 -14.91
C CYS A 141 -18.30 4.38 -15.12
N SER A 142 -18.94 3.97 -14.03
CA SER A 142 -20.28 3.42 -14.03
C SER A 142 -21.28 4.46 -14.54
N CYS A 143 -21.97 4.14 -15.63
CA CYS A 143 -22.90 5.05 -16.32
C CYS A 143 -22.30 6.43 -16.67
N ASN A 144 -20.97 6.52 -16.81
CA ASN A 144 -20.24 7.76 -17.02
C ASN A 144 -20.51 8.86 -15.97
N ARG A 145 -20.88 8.52 -14.72
CA ARG A 145 -21.32 9.51 -13.73
C ARG A 145 -20.21 10.44 -13.22
N GLN A 146 -18.94 10.01 -13.26
CA GLN A 146 -17.77 10.83 -12.91
C GLN A 146 -17.89 11.55 -11.55
N LEU A 147 -18.35 10.83 -10.53
CA LEU A 147 -18.74 11.39 -9.22
C LEU A 147 -17.58 11.65 -8.26
N TRP A 148 -16.35 11.67 -8.78
CA TRP A 148 -15.14 11.80 -7.99
C TRP A 148 -14.75 13.27 -7.78
N LYS A 149 -14.18 13.53 -6.61
CA LYS A 149 -13.43 14.75 -6.31
C LYS A 149 -12.12 14.38 -5.63
N PHE A 150 -11.15 15.29 -5.66
CA PHE A 150 -9.86 15.10 -5.02
C PHE A 150 -9.56 16.30 -4.14
N LEU A 151 -9.24 16.04 -2.89
CA LEU A 151 -8.75 17.04 -1.96
C LEU A 151 -7.23 16.89 -1.84
N ILE A 152 -6.47 17.96 -2.11
CA ILE A 152 -5.01 17.98 -1.98
C ILE A 152 -4.67 18.76 -0.71
N LEU A 153 -3.99 18.08 0.22
CA LEU A 153 -3.59 18.62 1.52
C LEU A 153 -2.08 18.84 1.54
N GLU A 154 -1.67 20.02 1.98
CA GLU A 154 -0.26 20.44 2.04
C GLU A 154 0.11 20.85 3.47
N ASN A 155 -0.81 21.52 4.16
CA ASN A 155 -0.61 22.00 5.52
C ASN A 155 -0.56 20.85 6.52
N GLU A 156 0.39 20.90 7.45
CA GLU A 156 0.56 19.87 8.49
C GLU A 156 -0.70 19.64 9.33
N ASP A 157 -1.43 20.70 9.69
CA ASP A 157 -2.69 20.57 10.44
C ASP A 157 -3.77 19.81 9.64
N GLU A 158 -3.86 20.06 8.33
CA GLU A 158 -4.81 19.39 7.46
C GLU A 158 -4.44 17.92 7.24
N LYS A 159 -3.15 17.65 7.07
CA LYS A 159 -2.63 16.28 6.95
C LYS A 159 -2.81 15.51 8.27
N ASP A 160 -2.54 16.12 9.42
CA ASP A 160 -2.76 15.48 10.72
C ASP A 160 -4.24 15.18 10.97
N PHE A 161 -5.15 16.04 10.48
CA PHE A 161 -6.59 15.83 10.64
C PHE A 161 -7.06 14.49 10.06
N VAL A 162 -6.48 14.03 8.93
CA VAL A 162 -6.89 12.75 8.31
C VAL A 162 -6.41 11.51 9.08
N LYS A 163 -5.66 11.66 10.19
CA LYS A 163 -5.35 10.56 11.12
C LYS A 163 -6.60 9.87 11.65
N MET A 164 -7.73 10.57 11.70
CA MET A 164 -8.99 9.95 12.12
C MET A 164 -9.40 8.78 11.22
N PHE A 165 -8.90 8.67 9.99
CA PHE A 165 -9.28 7.60 9.08
C PHE A 165 -8.28 6.44 9.04
N THR A 166 -7.11 6.57 9.66
CA THR A 166 -6.04 5.59 9.53
C THR A 166 -5.19 5.45 10.80
N LYS A 167 -4.71 4.23 11.05
CA LYS A 167 -3.70 3.96 12.09
C LYS A 167 -2.27 3.99 11.56
N GLN A 168 -2.11 4.21 10.25
CA GLN A 168 -0.78 4.40 9.67
C GLN A 168 -0.21 5.71 10.19
N THR A 169 1.09 5.78 10.45
CA THR A 169 1.75 6.99 10.97
C THR A 169 2.69 7.61 9.95
N PHE A 170 3.14 6.83 8.96
CA PHE A 170 4.11 7.30 7.97
C PHE A 170 3.53 8.34 7.01
N TYR A 171 2.21 8.34 6.79
CA TYR A 171 1.57 9.13 5.73
C TYR A 171 1.82 10.64 5.88
N ASN A 172 1.91 11.16 7.11
CA ASN A 172 2.11 12.59 7.36
C ASN A 172 3.55 13.06 7.03
N LYS A 173 4.48 12.12 6.82
CA LYS A 173 5.85 12.44 6.39
C LYS A 173 5.94 12.82 4.91
N ALA A 174 4.88 12.60 4.13
CA ALA A 174 4.85 13.04 2.74
C ALA A 174 4.57 14.55 2.66
N PRO A 175 5.18 15.27 1.71
CA PRO A 175 4.93 16.70 1.54
C PRO A 175 3.45 16.97 1.21
N LEU A 176 2.83 16.11 0.39
CA LEU A 176 1.44 16.24 -0.03
C LEU A 176 0.63 14.98 0.29
N ILE A 177 -0.68 15.16 0.50
CA ILE A 177 -1.65 14.06 0.59
C ILE A 177 -2.80 14.34 -0.37
N ILE A 178 -3.14 13.35 -1.18
CA ILE A 178 -4.39 13.33 -1.95
C ILE A 178 -5.42 12.50 -1.17
N VAL A 179 -6.61 13.05 -0.97
CA VAL A 179 -7.78 12.36 -0.43
C VAL A 179 -8.83 12.25 -1.54
N PRO A 180 -8.95 11.08 -2.20
CA PRO A 180 -10.00 10.84 -3.17
C PRO A 180 -11.36 10.75 -2.49
N LEU A 181 -12.34 11.46 -3.03
CA LEU A 181 -13.71 11.58 -2.56
C LEU A 181 -14.67 11.05 -3.62
N ILE A 182 -15.77 10.42 -3.21
CA ILE A 182 -16.84 10.00 -4.13
C ILE A 182 -18.20 10.45 -3.61
N LYS A 183 -19.04 10.98 -4.50
CA LYS A 183 -20.43 11.31 -4.18
C LYS A 183 -21.26 10.03 -4.10
N ILE A 184 -21.32 9.44 -2.92
CA ILE A 184 -21.91 8.10 -2.72
C ILE A 184 -23.45 8.10 -2.83
N THR A 185 -24.09 9.25 -2.67
CA THR A 185 -25.55 9.39 -2.67
C THR A 185 -26.18 9.24 -4.06
N GLU A 186 -25.40 9.38 -5.13
CA GLU A 186 -25.84 9.20 -6.51
C GLU A 186 -25.77 7.73 -6.96
N TYR A 187 -25.33 6.83 -6.08
CA TYR A 187 -25.43 5.39 -6.27
C TYR A 187 -26.62 4.87 -5.49
N SER A 188 -27.47 4.08 -6.15
CA SER A 188 -28.51 3.34 -5.44
C SER A 188 -27.89 2.37 -4.42
N LYS A 189 -28.72 1.89 -3.48
CA LYS A 189 -28.26 0.97 -2.41
C LYS A 189 -27.52 -0.24 -2.98
N ASP A 190 -27.98 -0.78 -4.10
CA ASP A 190 -27.41 -1.97 -4.74
C ASP A 190 -26.19 -1.64 -5.60
N GLU A 191 -26.00 -0.37 -5.99
CA GLU A 191 -24.88 0.11 -6.80
C GLU A 191 -23.72 0.67 -5.97
N LYS A 192 -23.85 0.82 -4.65
CA LYS A 192 -22.80 1.43 -3.81
C LYS A 192 -21.42 0.79 -3.96
N HIS A 193 -21.36 -0.49 -4.34
CA HIS A 193 -20.10 -1.18 -4.59
C HIS A 193 -19.37 -0.63 -5.83
N TYR A 194 -20.10 -0.15 -6.85
CA TYR A 194 -19.52 0.49 -8.04
C TYR A 194 -18.75 1.75 -7.71
N ALA A 195 -19.18 2.52 -6.71
CA ALA A 195 -18.44 3.69 -6.24
C ALA A 195 -16.99 3.34 -5.86
N TYR A 196 -16.76 2.18 -5.23
CA TYR A 196 -15.42 1.72 -4.87
C TYR A 196 -14.64 1.17 -6.07
N LEU A 197 -15.31 0.59 -7.08
CA LEU A 197 -14.67 0.14 -8.32
C LEU A 197 -14.21 1.32 -9.17
N ASP A 198 -15.10 2.30 -9.38
CA ASP A 198 -14.81 3.53 -10.11
C ASP A 198 -13.65 4.29 -9.45
N MET A 199 -13.71 4.47 -8.13
CA MET A 199 -12.60 5.08 -7.39
C MET A 199 -11.33 4.24 -7.45
N GLY A 200 -11.46 2.92 -7.42
CA GLY A 200 -10.31 2.04 -7.50
C GLY A 200 -9.56 2.17 -8.82
N ALA A 201 -10.30 2.31 -9.92
CA ALA A 201 -9.74 2.51 -11.25
C ALA A 201 -8.99 3.85 -11.35
N ILE A 202 -9.64 4.97 -10.99
CA ILE A 202 -9.01 6.29 -11.09
C ILE A 202 -7.81 6.42 -10.17
N ILE A 203 -7.88 5.87 -8.95
CA ILE A 203 -6.73 5.86 -8.04
C ILE A 203 -5.59 5.06 -8.67
N GLN A 204 -5.84 3.87 -9.22
CA GLN A 204 -4.78 3.07 -9.81
C GLN A 204 -4.10 3.78 -10.99
N ASN A 205 -4.85 4.47 -11.85
CA ASN A 205 -4.26 5.32 -12.89
C ASN A 205 -3.41 6.45 -12.31
N LEU A 206 -3.94 7.18 -11.31
CA LEU A 206 -3.23 8.25 -10.63
C LEU A 206 -1.89 7.77 -10.04
N LEU A 207 -1.86 6.60 -9.39
CA LEU A 207 -0.63 6.06 -8.83
C LEU A 207 0.41 5.69 -9.90
N LEU A 208 -0.03 5.24 -11.08
CA LEU A 208 0.86 4.93 -12.21
C LEU A 208 1.43 6.20 -12.84
N ILE A 209 0.60 7.22 -13.04
CA ILE A 209 1.01 8.50 -13.60
C ILE A 209 2.00 9.21 -12.67
N LEU A 210 1.70 9.26 -11.36
CA LEU A 210 2.62 9.82 -10.38
C LEU A 210 3.94 9.05 -10.33
N HIS A 211 3.91 7.71 -10.43
CA HIS A 211 5.12 6.91 -10.52
C HIS A 211 5.95 7.24 -11.76
N ALA A 212 5.32 7.38 -12.94
CA ALA A 212 6.01 7.78 -14.16
C ALA A 212 6.65 9.18 -14.03
N LYS A 213 6.02 10.10 -13.31
CA LYS A 213 6.58 11.41 -12.95
C LYS A 213 7.72 11.33 -11.92
N GLY A 214 8.10 10.15 -11.44
CA GLY A 214 9.14 9.96 -10.42
C GLY A 214 8.66 10.16 -8.98
N LEU A 215 7.35 10.26 -8.76
CA LEU A 215 6.76 10.46 -7.44
C LEU A 215 6.35 9.13 -6.79
N GLY A 216 6.60 9.05 -5.49
CA GLY A 216 6.26 7.92 -4.65
C GLY A 216 4.92 8.06 -3.97
N THR A 217 4.12 7.00 -4.03
CA THR A 217 2.79 6.97 -3.42
C THR A 217 2.55 5.70 -2.63
N CYS A 218 1.62 5.74 -1.67
CA CYS A 218 1.09 4.54 -1.03
C CYS A 218 -0.43 4.67 -0.87
N TRP A 219 -1.18 3.70 -1.39
CA TRP A 219 -2.62 3.65 -1.19
C TRP A 219 -2.95 3.19 0.23
N ILE A 220 -3.52 4.09 1.03
CA ILE A 220 -4.01 3.78 2.38
C ILE A 220 -5.53 3.72 2.36
N GLY A 221 -6.09 2.52 2.49
CA GLY A 221 -7.54 2.33 2.58
C GLY A 221 -8.10 2.83 3.92
N ILE A 222 -9.27 3.48 3.87
CA ILE A 222 -10.02 3.89 5.06
C ILE A 222 -10.84 2.70 5.56
N LYS A 223 -10.73 2.40 6.86
CA LYS A 223 -11.50 1.30 7.47
C LYS A 223 -12.82 1.82 8.01
N ILE A 224 -13.91 1.18 7.58
CA ILE A 224 -15.25 1.44 8.13
C ILE A 224 -15.26 1.04 9.60
N GLN A 225 -15.60 2.00 10.45
CA GLN A 225 -15.75 1.91 11.90
C GLN A 225 -17.17 2.30 12.31
N ALA A 226 -17.56 2.01 13.54
CA ALA A 226 -18.91 2.28 14.03
C ALA A 226 -19.28 3.78 14.01
N ASP A 227 -18.30 4.66 14.22
CA ASP A 227 -18.45 6.11 14.30
C ASP A 227 -18.11 6.84 12.98
N MET A 228 -18.06 6.14 11.85
CA MET A 228 -17.61 6.74 10.58
C MET A 228 -18.48 7.88 10.09
N GLN A 229 -19.79 7.84 10.36
CA GLN A 229 -20.71 8.90 9.98
C GLN A 229 -20.28 10.24 10.61
N ASN A 230 -20.03 10.24 11.92
CA ASN A 230 -19.54 11.41 12.64
C ASN A 230 -18.18 11.90 12.12
N ARG A 231 -17.28 10.96 11.76
CA ARG A 231 -15.97 11.31 11.17
C ARG A 231 -16.12 11.95 9.79
N TYR A 232 -17.05 11.48 8.97
CA TYR A 232 -17.34 12.09 7.67
C TYR A 232 -17.95 13.48 7.82
N GLU A 233 -18.87 13.68 8.76
CA GLU A 233 -19.44 15.00 9.04
C GLU A 233 -18.38 15.99 9.53
N LEU A 234 -17.50 15.56 10.43
CA LEU A 234 -16.38 16.37 10.90
C LEU A 234 -15.41 16.72 9.77
N PHE A 235 -15.10 15.76 8.90
CA PHE A 235 -14.28 15.98 7.71
C PHE A 235 -14.92 16.95 6.72
N CYS A 236 -16.21 16.78 6.43
CA CYS A 236 -16.95 17.65 5.54
C CYS A 236 -16.95 19.09 6.05
N SER A 237 -17.19 19.27 7.36
CA SER A 237 -17.12 20.59 8.01
C SER A 237 -15.71 21.20 7.94
N ARG A 238 -14.66 20.43 8.27
CA ARG A 238 -13.27 20.92 8.29
C ARG A 238 -12.77 21.40 6.92
N PHE A 239 -13.17 20.73 5.85
CA PHE A 239 -12.68 20.97 4.49
C PHE A 239 -13.72 21.61 3.57
N ASN A 240 -14.86 22.05 4.10
CA ASN A 240 -15.97 22.61 3.35
C ASN A 240 -16.40 21.70 2.16
N VAL A 241 -16.46 20.40 2.43
CA VAL A 241 -16.91 19.38 1.47
C VAL A 241 -18.39 19.09 1.74
N ASP A 242 -19.17 18.97 0.67
CA ASP A 242 -20.58 18.60 0.77
C ASP A 242 -20.74 17.18 1.36
N ASN A 243 -21.72 17.00 2.26
CA ASN A 243 -21.89 15.78 3.05
C ASN A 243 -22.33 14.54 2.24
N THR A 244 -22.59 14.72 0.95
CA THR A 244 -22.84 13.63 0.00
C THR A 244 -21.56 12.94 -0.47
N TYR A 245 -20.39 13.56 -0.25
CA TYR A 245 -19.09 12.99 -0.55
C TYR A 245 -18.52 12.25 0.66
N ILE A 246 -17.92 11.10 0.40
CA ILE A 246 -17.15 10.37 1.40
C ILE A 246 -15.68 10.23 0.95
N PRO A 247 -14.71 10.33 1.87
CA PRO A 247 -13.34 9.98 1.56
C PRO A 247 -13.17 8.46 1.41
N ILE A 248 -12.39 8.05 0.41
CA ILE A 248 -12.22 6.64 0.03
C ILE A 248 -10.85 6.11 0.44
N SER A 249 -9.82 6.94 0.34
CA SER A 249 -8.45 6.58 0.69
C SER A 249 -7.64 7.81 1.07
N ILE A 250 -6.44 7.56 1.59
CA ILE A 250 -5.41 8.56 1.81
C ILE A 250 -4.22 8.15 0.93
N ILE A 251 -3.74 9.07 0.12
CA ILE A 251 -2.62 8.85 -0.80
C ILE A 251 -1.54 9.89 -0.50
N PRO A 252 -0.60 9.60 0.41
CA PRO A 252 0.62 10.41 0.53
C PRO A 252 1.42 10.40 -0.77
N VAL A 253 1.96 11.56 -1.15
CA VAL A 253 2.73 11.80 -2.37
C VAL A 253 3.99 12.59 -2.04
N GLY A 254 5.13 12.16 -2.57
CA GLY A 254 6.42 12.83 -2.37
C GLY A 254 7.50 12.24 -3.27
N VAL A 255 8.69 12.83 -3.26
CA VAL A 255 9.87 12.21 -3.88
C VAL A 255 10.35 11.04 -3.00
N PRO A 256 10.46 9.79 -3.50
CA PRO A 256 10.84 8.64 -2.69
C PRO A 256 12.24 8.81 -2.08
N LYS A 257 12.37 8.53 -0.77
CA LYS A 257 13.69 8.42 -0.13
C LYS A 257 14.38 7.10 -0.48
N ARG A 258 13.59 6.04 -0.61
CA ARG A 258 14.03 4.72 -1.10
C ARG A 258 12.92 4.03 -1.85
N THR A 259 13.28 3.16 -2.78
CA THR A 259 12.34 2.29 -3.48
C THR A 259 12.38 0.90 -2.86
N PRO A 260 11.27 0.41 -2.28
CA PRO A 260 11.20 -0.97 -1.81
C PRO A 260 11.38 -1.96 -2.97
N ILE A 261 11.86 -3.16 -2.65
CA ILE A 261 11.91 -4.26 -3.61
C ILE A 261 10.51 -4.63 -4.12
N VAL A 262 10.49 -5.33 -5.24
CA VAL A 262 9.26 -5.89 -5.82
C VAL A 262 8.65 -6.89 -4.85
N PRO A 263 7.45 -6.65 -4.28
CA PRO A 263 6.77 -7.69 -3.54
C PRO A 263 6.37 -8.78 -4.52
N ALA A 264 6.52 -10.03 -4.13
CA ALA A 264 6.12 -11.16 -4.96
C ALA A 264 4.64 -11.10 -5.38
N ARG A 265 4.32 -11.75 -6.51
CA ARG A 265 2.95 -12.02 -6.94
C ARG A 265 2.71 -13.53 -6.94
N LYS A 266 1.44 -13.92 -6.93
CA LYS A 266 1.07 -15.32 -7.18
C LYS A 266 1.41 -15.68 -8.61
N ASP A 267 1.68 -16.96 -8.85
CA ASP A 267 1.82 -17.47 -10.21
C ASP A 267 0.53 -17.21 -11.02
N THR A 268 0.66 -16.92 -12.31
CA THR A 268 -0.49 -16.61 -13.17
C THR A 268 -1.48 -17.79 -13.24
N ASN A 269 -0.99 -19.03 -13.19
CA ASN A 269 -1.85 -20.21 -13.22
C ASN A 269 -2.67 -20.38 -11.93
N GLU A 270 -2.26 -19.76 -10.81
CA GLU A 270 -3.04 -19.76 -9.57
C GLU A 270 -4.22 -18.78 -9.59
N ILE A 271 -4.24 -17.83 -10.54
CA ILE A 271 -5.25 -16.76 -10.60
C ILE A 271 -6.18 -16.87 -11.83
N ILE A 272 -5.84 -17.72 -12.80
CA ILE A 272 -6.68 -17.98 -13.98
C ILE A 272 -7.41 -19.30 -13.80
N PHE A 273 -8.73 -19.27 -13.86
CA PHE A 273 -9.53 -20.48 -14.04
C PHE A 273 -9.59 -20.81 -15.54
N SER A 274 -8.76 -21.75 -16.00
CA SER A 274 -8.94 -22.37 -17.31
C SER A 274 -10.01 -23.45 -17.20
N ARG A 275 -11.13 -23.28 -17.92
CA ARG A 275 -12.07 -24.37 -18.19
C ARG A 275 -11.76 -25.01 -19.53
#